data_AF-A0A0M9EBK5-F1
#
_entry.id   AF-A0A0M9EBK5-F1
#
_cell.length_a   1.000
_cell.length_b   1.000
_cell.length_c   1.000
_cell.angle_alpha   90.00
_cell.angle_beta   90.00
_cell.angle_gamma   90.00
#
_symmetry.space_group_name_H-M   'P 1'
#
loop_
_entity.id
_entity.type
_entity.pdbx_description
1 polymer ?
#
loop_
_entity_poly.entity_id
_entity_poly.type
_entity_poly.pdbx_seq_one_letter_code
_entity_poly.pdbx_strand_id
1 'polypeptide(L)'
;MSRGIITAVEVVFPEIPIYICHFHFLRDIGKDLLLEDYQSLMKYLRELKVRGSLRQKERYLEKKIGEEVVQLKDLIKELEQGKLQDYSIEKSEIATCVLINWIFDAPSQSNGYGFPFDRQHLEFYQRVKRIHTIIGSMRKNSSVKEKQKKSFLQLWKLLDSIVNDNCLKKIIESLEEKVVVFDKLREAMRITLPNGKEGLNDEGDGTDIKTIEDKVMVFRDWLIKMNDGKEAYSQMLEQINTYWEKLFCDPMEISTDEGEFVIIPQRTNNILEQFFRNEKRCYRKKSGTASLSKTLKTMLAETPFIKNLEKKEYYQCILNGCETLEERFSQIDEGLVWKELQKEEKKQMKTMAEMKKMIKIDELPEKLTKLFESKFSGKR
;
A
#
# COMPACT_ATOMS: atom_id res chain seq x y z
N MET A 1 13.41 8.40 -0.63
CA MET A 1 14.59 7.87 -1.35
C MET A 1 15.77 7.79 -0.38
N SER A 2 16.74 6.87 -0.56
CA SER A 2 17.93 6.85 0.31
C SER A 2 18.87 8.01 -0.02
N ARG A 3 19.62 8.53 0.97
CA ARG A 3 20.58 9.62 0.77
C ARG A 3 21.57 9.33 -0.36
N GLY A 4 22.07 8.09 -0.46
CA GLY A 4 23.00 7.70 -1.52
C GLY A 4 22.40 7.79 -2.92
N ILE A 5 21.10 7.52 -3.09
CA ILE A 5 20.44 7.70 -4.39
C ILE A 5 20.28 9.19 -4.70
N ILE A 6 19.88 10.00 -3.72
CA ILE A 6 19.73 11.46 -3.90
C ILE A 6 21.06 12.07 -4.36
N THR A 7 22.16 11.77 -3.66
CA THR A 7 23.50 12.27 -4.04
C THR A 7 23.94 11.76 -5.41
N ALA A 8 23.64 10.49 -5.74
CA ALA A 8 23.98 9.97 -7.07
C ALA A 8 23.20 10.67 -8.19
N VAL A 9 21.91 10.96 -7.96
CA VAL A 9 21.08 11.69 -8.93
C VAL A 9 21.57 13.12 -9.09
N GLU A 10 21.92 13.81 -8.00
CA GLU A 10 22.49 15.16 -8.05
C GLU A 10 23.82 15.23 -8.84
N VAL A 11 24.64 14.17 -8.76
CA VAL A 11 25.89 14.08 -9.52
C VAL A 11 25.66 13.77 -11.00
N VAL A 12 24.72 12.87 -11.30
CA VAL A 12 24.47 12.40 -12.68
C VAL A 12 23.59 13.39 -13.45
N PHE A 13 22.69 14.10 -12.76
CA PHE A 13 21.68 14.98 -13.34
C PHE A 13 21.63 16.32 -12.59
N PRO A 14 22.71 17.13 -12.61
CA PRO A 14 22.85 18.32 -11.76
C PRO A 14 21.84 19.43 -12.06
N GLU A 15 21.32 19.49 -13.28
CA GLU A 15 20.39 20.54 -13.73
C GLU A 15 18.94 20.05 -13.82
N ILE A 16 18.68 18.77 -13.47
CA ILE A 16 17.34 18.20 -13.56
C ILE A 16 16.65 18.34 -12.20
N PRO A 17 15.48 19.00 -12.14
CA PRO A 17 14.74 19.11 -10.89
C PRO A 17 14.26 17.73 -10.43
N ILE A 18 14.40 17.46 -9.13
CA ILE A 18 14.08 16.17 -8.51
C ILE A 18 12.86 16.31 -7.62
N TYR A 19 11.74 15.74 -8.05
CA TYR A 19 10.49 15.71 -7.29
C TYR A 19 10.26 14.37 -6.61
N ILE A 20 9.39 14.36 -5.60
CA ILE A 20 9.03 13.16 -4.86
C ILE A 20 7.58 12.75 -5.12
N CYS A 21 7.36 11.44 -5.20
CA CYS A 21 6.02 10.87 -5.33
C CYS A 21 5.19 11.17 -4.07
N HIS A 22 4.04 11.84 -4.24
CA HIS A 22 3.13 12.21 -3.15
C HIS A 22 2.61 10.99 -2.38
N PHE A 23 2.35 9.87 -3.09
CA PHE A 23 1.90 8.63 -2.47
C PHE A 23 2.94 8.10 -1.49
N HIS A 24 4.21 8.09 -1.90
CA HIS A 24 5.31 7.61 -1.08
C HIS A 24 5.61 8.54 0.09
N PHE A 25 5.57 9.85 -0.15
CA PHE A 25 5.68 10.83 0.91
C PHE A 25 4.62 10.62 2.00
N LEU A 26 3.34 10.50 1.61
CA LEU A 26 2.26 10.22 2.56
C LEU A 26 2.39 8.86 3.25
N ARG A 27 2.80 7.83 2.52
CA ARG A 27 3.00 6.51 3.10
C ARG A 27 4.07 6.54 4.19
N ASP A 28 5.16 7.23 3.94
CA ASP A 28 6.30 7.27 4.85
C ASP A 28 5.99 8.16 6.07
N ILE A 29 5.44 9.37 5.87
CA ILE A 29 5.03 10.26 6.97
C ILE A 29 3.91 9.67 7.84
N GLY A 30 2.96 8.96 7.21
CA GLY A 30 1.87 8.29 7.93
C GLY A 30 2.35 7.08 8.70
N LYS A 31 3.40 6.38 8.23
CA LYS A 31 4.04 5.32 9.02
C LYS A 31 4.73 5.90 10.24
N ASP A 32 5.52 6.94 10.06
CA ASP A 32 6.22 7.58 11.18
C ASP A 32 5.23 8.06 12.25
N LEU A 33 4.07 8.57 11.84
CA LEU A 33 3.05 9.03 12.76
C LEU A 33 2.27 7.88 13.44
N LEU A 34 1.84 6.86 12.68
CA LEU A 34 0.81 5.90 13.15
C LEU A 34 1.37 4.53 13.57
N LEU A 35 2.59 4.17 13.17
CA LEU A 35 3.05 2.78 13.22
C LEU A 35 3.14 2.22 14.65
N GLU A 36 3.64 3.01 15.60
CA GLU A 36 3.82 2.57 16.98
C GLU A 36 2.48 2.23 17.65
N ASP A 37 1.51 3.14 17.57
CA ASP A 37 0.17 2.93 18.13
C ASP A 37 -0.56 1.80 17.39
N TYR A 38 -0.39 1.71 16.07
CA TYR A 38 -1.00 0.65 15.27
C TYR A 38 -0.43 -0.74 15.61
N GLN A 39 0.88 -0.86 15.79
CA GLN A 39 1.52 -2.10 16.25
C GLN A 39 1.09 -2.46 17.68
N SER A 40 0.96 -1.47 18.55
CA SER A 40 0.46 -1.64 19.91
C SER A 40 -0.97 -2.16 19.92
N LEU A 41 -1.86 -1.59 19.10
CA LEU A 41 -3.22 -2.09 18.88
C LEU A 41 -3.20 -3.56 18.45
N MET A 42 -2.42 -3.89 17.43
CA MET A 42 -2.29 -5.28 16.94
C MET A 42 -1.78 -6.24 18.01
N LYS A 43 -0.86 -5.80 18.86
CA LYS A 43 -0.33 -6.59 19.97
C LYS A 43 -1.42 -6.84 21.03
N TYR A 44 -2.08 -5.79 21.51
CA TYR A 44 -3.12 -5.92 22.53
C TYR A 44 -4.32 -6.75 22.07
N LEU A 45 -4.78 -6.58 20.81
CA LEU A 45 -5.85 -7.42 20.26
C LEU A 45 -5.48 -8.92 20.24
N ARG A 46 -4.20 -9.25 20.06
CA ARG A 46 -3.70 -10.63 20.13
C ARG A 46 -3.63 -11.14 21.56
N GLU A 47 -3.11 -10.33 22.48
CA GLU A 47 -2.98 -10.69 23.91
C GLU A 47 -4.34 -10.94 24.56
N LEU A 48 -5.33 -10.09 24.27
CA LEU A 48 -6.72 -10.26 24.69
C LEU A 48 -7.44 -11.41 23.97
N LYS A 49 -6.77 -12.07 23.00
CA LYS A 49 -7.31 -13.16 22.17
C LYS A 49 -8.64 -12.81 21.50
N VAL A 50 -8.88 -11.53 21.18
CA VAL A 50 -10.18 -11.02 20.71
C VAL A 50 -10.72 -11.84 19.54
N ARG A 51 -9.88 -12.02 18.52
CA ARG A 51 -10.24 -12.82 17.33
C ARG A 51 -10.50 -14.28 17.69
N GLY A 52 -9.70 -14.87 18.57
CA GLY A 52 -9.87 -16.26 19.01
C GLY A 52 -11.20 -16.48 19.72
N SER A 53 -11.55 -15.60 20.66
CA SER A 53 -12.80 -15.64 21.42
C SER A 53 -14.02 -15.47 20.51
N LEU A 54 -13.96 -14.54 19.55
CA LEU A 54 -15.03 -14.34 18.57
C LEU A 54 -15.19 -15.55 17.62
N ARG A 55 -14.09 -16.11 17.10
CA ARG A 55 -14.12 -17.33 16.27
C ARG A 55 -14.64 -18.54 17.03
N GLN A 56 -14.29 -18.68 18.31
CA GLN A 56 -14.84 -19.75 19.14
C GLN A 56 -16.35 -19.60 19.31
N LYS A 57 -16.84 -18.38 19.52
CA LYS A 57 -18.25 -18.08 19.66
C LYS A 57 -19.03 -18.35 18.36
N GLU A 58 -18.50 -17.89 17.23
CA GLU A 58 -19.02 -18.16 15.90
C GLU A 58 -19.17 -19.67 15.66
N ARG A 59 -18.09 -20.44 15.80
CA ARG A 59 -18.12 -21.91 15.61
C ARG A 59 -19.11 -22.62 16.53
N TYR A 60 -19.28 -22.13 17.75
CA TYR A 60 -20.27 -22.67 18.68
C TYR A 60 -21.70 -22.42 18.18
N LEU A 61 -21.97 -21.23 17.66
CA LEU A 61 -23.28 -20.88 17.09
C LEU A 61 -23.53 -21.65 15.79
N GLU A 62 -22.56 -21.74 14.88
CA GLU A 62 -22.67 -22.51 13.63
C GLU A 62 -23.02 -23.98 13.90
N LYS A 63 -22.33 -24.63 14.85
CA LYS A 63 -22.64 -26.02 15.25
C LYS A 63 -24.04 -26.18 15.82
N LYS A 64 -24.58 -25.15 16.45
CA LYS A 64 -25.92 -25.18 17.06
C LYS A 64 -27.02 -24.93 16.03
N ILE A 65 -26.76 -24.06 15.05
CA ILE A 65 -27.70 -23.71 13.97
C ILE A 65 -27.81 -24.86 12.95
N GLY A 66 -26.74 -25.62 12.70
CA GLY A 66 -26.75 -26.70 11.71
C GLY A 66 -26.77 -26.18 10.26
N GLU A 67 -27.21 -27.01 9.30
CA GLU A 67 -27.26 -26.69 7.86
C GLU A 67 -28.57 -26.02 7.41
N GLU A 68 -29.26 -25.27 8.28
CA GLU A 68 -30.57 -24.71 7.94
C GLU A 68 -30.49 -23.41 7.13
N VAL A 69 -30.11 -23.54 5.86
CA VAL A 69 -30.02 -22.45 4.86
C VAL A 69 -31.35 -21.70 4.66
N VAL A 70 -32.48 -22.35 4.93
CA VAL A 70 -33.83 -21.76 4.79
C VAL A 70 -34.05 -20.62 5.78
N GLN A 71 -33.68 -20.80 7.06
CA GLN A 71 -33.87 -19.79 8.09
C GLN A 71 -33.04 -18.52 7.85
N LEU A 72 -31.87 -18.65 7.21
CA LEU A 72 -31.04 -17.50 6.84
C LEU A 72 -31.69 -16.66 5.73
N LYS A 73 -32.30 -17.30 4.72
CA LYS A 73 -33.00 -16.59 3.64
C LYS A 73 -34.21 -15.83 4.15
N ASP A 74 -34.97 -16.43 5.06
CA ASP A 74 -36.12 -15.77 5.69
C ASP A 74 -35.69 -14.58 6.55
N LEU A 75 -34.61 -14.72 7.32
CA LEU A 75 -34.03 -13.62 8.10
C LEU A 75 -33.56 -12.47 7.20
N ILE A 76 -32.89 -12.75 6.08
CA ILE A 76 -32.46 -11.73 5.10
C ILE A 76 -33.68 -10.98 4.56
N LYS A 77 -34.73 -11.70 4.15
CA LYS A 77 -35.95 -11.12 3.61
C LYS A 77 -36.69 -10.25 4.65
N GLU A 78 -36.74 -10.68 5.91
CA GLU A 78 -37.32 -9.89 7.00
C GLU A 78 -36.53 -8.61 7.30
N LEU A 79 -35.19 -8.69 7.24
CA LEU A 79 -34.30 -7.54 7.41
C LEU A 79 -34.47 -6.52 6.28
N GLU A 80 -34.53 -6.98 5.02
CA GLU A 80 -34.77 -6.13 3.85
C GLU A 80 -36.12 -5.41 3.92
N GLN A 81 -37.14 -6.06 4.49
CA GLN A 81 -38.49 -5.50 4.63
C GLN A 81 -38.67 -4.65 5.89
N GLY A 82 -37.65 -4.55 6.76
CA GLY A 82 -37.73 -3.81 8.03
C GLY A 82 -38.75 -4.38 9.03
N LYS A 83 -39.16 -5.65 8.86
CA LYS A 83 -40.24 -6.29 9.63
C LYS A 83 -39.70 -7.48 10.42
N LEU A 84 -38.97 -7.21 11.51
CA LEU A 84 -38.65 -8.24 12.51
C LEU A 84 -39.85 -8.43 13.44
N GLN A 85 -40.84 -9.22 13.00
CA GLN A 85 -42.09 -9.42 13.74
C GLN A 85 -42.05 -10.57 14.74
N ASP A 86 -41.03 -11.44 14.71
CA ASP A 86 -40.95 -12.56 15.65
C ASP A 86 -39.50 -12.87 16.09
N TYR A 87 -39.19 -12.58 17.36
CA TYR A 87 -37.87 -12.84 17.95
C TYR A 87 -37.78 -14.30 18.42
N SER A 88 -37.31 -15.21 17.56
CA SER A 88 -36.99 -16.58 17.99
C SER A 88 -35.55 -16.68 18.56
N ILE A 89 -35.28 -17.74 19.31
CA ILE A 89 -33.93 -18.04 19.82
C ILE A 89 -32.97 -18.31 18.65
N GLU A 90 -33.43 -19.05 17.64
CA GLU A 90 -32.67 -19.38 16.43
C GLU A 90 -32.29 -18.11 15.63
N LYS A 91 -33.25 -17.20 15.40
CA LYS A 91 -32.98 -15.92 14.73
C LYS A 91 -31.95 -15.08 15.48
N SER A 92 -31.98 -15.08 16.81
CA SER A 92 -30.98 -14.41 17.66
C SER A 92 -29.58 -15.02 17.51
N GLU A 93 -29.50 -16.35 17.38
CA GLU A 93 -28.25 -17.08 17.16
C GLU A 93 -27.65 -16.81 15.78
N ILE A 94 -28.49 -16.88 14.74
CA ILE A 94 -28.11 -16.54 13.36
C ILE A 94 -27.64 -15.08 13.29
N ALA A 95 -28.42 -14.15 13.82
CA ALA A 95 -28.06 -12.73 13.83
C ALA A 95 -26.75 -12.47 14.58
N THR A 96 -26.52 -13.15 15.71
CA THR A 96 -25.25 -13.06 16.44
C THR A 96 -24.09 -13.56 15.58
N CYS A 97 -24.26 -14.65 14.83
CA CYS A 97 -23.24 -15.18 13.92
C CYS A 97 -22.94 -14.20 12.77
N VAL A 98 -23.99 -13.62 12.17
CA VAL A 98 -23.86 -12.58 11.13
C VAL A 98 -23.11 -11.36 11.65
N LEU A 99 -23.40 -10.89 12.87
CA LEU A 99 -22.67 -9.78 13.48
C LEU A 99 -21.17 -10.09 13.68
N ILE A 100 -20.83 -11.31 14.09
CA ILE A 100 -19.43 -11.72 14.23
C ILE A 100 -18.73 -11.73 12.86
N ASN A 101 -19.39 -12.28 11.84
CA ASN A 101 -18.87 -12.26 10.47
C ASN A 101 -18.69 -10.83 9.95
N TRP A 102 -19.63 -9.95 10.23
CA TRP A 102 -19.52 -8.53 9.89
C TRP A 102 -18.35 -7.85 10.60
N ILE A 103 -17.99 -8.23 11.83
CA ILE A 103 -16.74 -7.74 12.47
C ILE A 103 -15.52 -8.22 11.69
N PHE A 104 -15.48 -9.49 11.31
CA PHE A 104 -14.35 -10.09 10.61
C PHE A 104 -14.17 -9.57 9.18
N ASP A 105 -15.24 -9.10 8.57
CA ASP A 105 -15.24 -8.45 7.26
C ASP A 105 -14.69 -7.01 7.31
N ALA A 106 -13.99 -6.59 8.39
CA ALA A 106 -13.29 -5.30 8.44
C ALA A 106 -12.48 -4.99 7.17
N PRO A 107 -11.67 -5.92 6.62
CA PRO A 107 -10.86 -5.66 5.42
C PRO A 107 -11.64 -5.28 4.17
N SER A 108 -12.94 -5.55 4.07
CA SER A 108 -13.76 -5.15 2.91
C SER A 108 -13.94 -3.64 2.78
N GLN A 109 -13.67 -2.89 3.86
CA GLN A 109 -13.67 -1.41 3.86
C GLN A 109 -12.33 -0.82 3.42
N SER A 110 -11.29 -1.63 3.28
CA SER A 110 -10.00 -1.17 2.75
C SER A 110 -10.10 -0.90 1.26
N ASN A 111 -9.40 0.13 0.80
CA ASN A 111 -9.40 0.54 -0.60
C ASN A 111 -8.18 0.01 -1.38
N GLY A 112 -7.36 -0.85 -0.76
CA GLY A 112 -6.25 -1.53 -1.42
C GLY A 112 -4.97 -0.70 -1.50
N TYR A 113 -4.85 0.34 -0.68
CA TYR A 113 -3.66 1.18 -0.53
C TYR A 113 -2.64 0.60 0.47
N GLY A 114 -3.12 -0.21 1.42
CA GLY A 114 -2.33 -0.74 2.53
C GLY A 114 -2.03 0.29 3.63
N PHE A 115 -1.32 -0.12 4.68
CA PHE A 115 -0.94 0.78 5.77
C PHE A 115 0.07 1.84 5.29
N PRO A 116 -0.08 3.13 5.64
CA PRO A 116 -0.93 3.72 6.70
C PRO A 116 -2.33 4.20 6.24
N PHE A 117 -2.68 3.98 4.98
CA PHE A 117 -3.94 4.44 4.39
C PHE A 117 -5.13 3.57 4.81
N ASP A 118 -4.97 2.25 4.68
CA ASP A 118 -5.92 1.23 5.13
C ASP A 118 -5.55 0.75 6.53
N ARG A 119 -6.50 0.76 7.47
CA ARG A 119 -6.25 0.53 8.91
C ARG A 119 -7.15 -0.57 9.46
N GLN A 120 -7.11 -1.72 8.79
CA GLN A 120 -7.97 -2.88 9.04
C GLN A 120 -8.11 -3.29 10.52
N HIS A 121 -7.06 -3.14 11.33
CA HIS A 121 -7.12 -3.48 12.75
C HIS A 121 -7.89 -2.45 13.59
N LEU A 122 -7.78 -1.17 13.22
CA LEU A 122 -8.58 -0.10 13.82
C LEU A 122 -10.05 -0.25 13.41
N GLU A 123 -10.31 -0.48 12.12
CA GLU A 123 -11.67 -0.76 11.60
C GLU A 123 -12.31 -1.96 12.31
N PHE A 124 -11.56 -3.06 12.48
CA PHE A 124 -12.01 -4.23 13.24
C PHE A 124 -12.43 -3.87 14.67
N TYR A 125 -11.61 -3.07 15.37
CA TYR A 125 -11.93 -2.62 16.73
C TYR A 125 -13.16 -1.70 16.75
N GLN A 126 -13.29 -0.79 15.80
CA GLN A 126 -14.44 0.11 15.69
C GLN A 126 -15.74 -0.67 15.43
N ARG A 127 -15.70 -1.74 14.62
CA ARG A 127 -16.83 -2.66 14.42
C ARG A 127 -17.20 -3.39 15.71
N VAL A 128 -16.22 -3.85 16.50
CA VAL A 128 -16.43 -4.40 17.85
C VAL A 128 -17.14 -3.39 18.77
N LYS A 129 -16.63 -2.15 18.87
CA LYS A 129 -17.21 -1.08 19.69
C LYS A 129 -18.63 -0.73 19.28
N ARG A 130 -18.91 -0.70 17.97
CA ARG A 130 -20.25 -0.44 17.42
C ARG A 130 -21.25 -1.51 17.83
N ILE A 131 -20.91 -2.79 17.69
CA ILE A 131 -21.80 -3.89 18.09
C ILE A 131 -22.01 -3.91 19.60
N HIS A 132 -20.96 -3.68 20.40
CA HIS A 132 -21.08 -3.55 21.85
C HIS A 132 -22.10 -2.46 22.24
N THR A 133 -22.03 -1.31 21.59
CA THR A 133 -22.95 -0.18 21.85
C THR A 133 -24.39 -0.53 21.46
N ILE A 134 -24.60 -1.11 20.27
CA ILE A 134 -25.93 -1.49 19.77
C ILE A 134 -26.56 -2.56 20.66
N ILE A 135 -25.84 -3.62 21.02
CA ILE A 135 -26.40 -4.65 21.90
C ILE A 135 -26.63 -4.09 23.32
N GLY A 136 -25.74 -3.21 23.78
CA GLY A 136 -25.86 -2.54 25.08
C GLY A 136 -27.13 -1.69 25.20
N SER A 137 -27.54 -1.00 24.13
CA SER A 137 -28.80 -0.25 24.12
C SER A 137 -30.02 -1.18 24.07
N MET A 138 -29.97 -2.25 23.26
CA MET A 138 -31.03 -3.28 23.20
C MET A 138 -31.25 -3.98 24.54
N ARG A 139 -30.18 -4.18 25.34
CA ARG A 139 -30.28 -4.77 26.68
C ARG A 139 -31.18 -3.96 27.60
N LYS A 140 -31.14 -2.63 27.52
CA LYS A 140 -31.93 -1.72 28.38
C LYS A 140 -33.42 -1.72 28.03
N ASN A 141 -33.79 -2.16 26.82
CA ASN A 141 -35.19 -2.25 26.39
C ASN A 141 -35.87 -3.52 26.93
N SER A 142 -36.94 -3.37 27.70
CA SER A 142 -37.63 -4.45 28.44
C SER A 142 -38.57 -5.34 27.61
N SER A 143 -38.77 -5.04 26.32
CA SER A 143 -39.83 -5.66 25.50
C SER A 143 -39.55 -7.08 24.98
N VAL A 144 -38.29 -7.55 25.03
CA VAL A 144 -37.89 -8.88 24.51
C VAL A 144 -37.49 -9.82 25.65
N LYS A 145 -37.95 -11.09 25.60
CA LYS A 145 -37.72 -12.08 26.67
C LYS A 145 -36.23 -12.39 26.83
N GLU A 146 -35.78 -12.60 28.06
CA GLU A 146 -34.36 -12.84 28.41
C GLU A 146 -33.73 -14.01 27.65
N LYS A 147 -34.50 -15.10 27.41
CA LYS A 147 -34.05 -16.27 26.65
C LYS A 147 -33.72 -15.95 25.19
N GLN A 148 -34.50 -15.05 24.56
CA GLN A 148 -34.30 -14.63 23.16
C GLN A 148 -33.08 -13.70 23.02
N LYS A 149 -32.69 -13.00 24.10
CA LYS A 149 -31.50 -12.12 24.13
C LYS A 149 -30.21 -12.85 24.48
N LYS A 150 -30.26 -14.11 24.89
CA LYS A 150 -29.11 -14.82 25.49
C LYS A 150 -27.84 -14.76 24.64
N SER A 151 -27.96 -15.01 23.33
CA SER A 151 -26.81 -15.00 22.40
C SER A 151 -26.19 -13.62 22.25
N PHE A 152 -27.02 -12.58 22.09
CA PHE A 152 -26.57 -11.19 22.10
C PHE A 152 -25.93 -10.79 23.43
N LEU A 153 -26.51 -11.17 24.58
CA LEU A 153 -25.94 -10.85 25.89
C LEU A 153 -24.59 -11.53 26.12
N GLN A 154 -24.42 -12.76 25.65
CA GLN A 154 -23.13 -13.46 25.70
C GLN A 154 -22.09 -12.79 24.81
N LEU A 155 -22.46 -12.37 23.59
CA LEU A 155 -21.59 -11.59 22.73
C LEU A 155 -21.24 -10.25 23.39
N TRP A 156 -22.21 -9.52 23.92
CA TRP A 156 -21.99 -8.25 24.60
C TRP A 156 -21.01 -8.37 25.75
N LYS A 157 -21.17 -9.38 26.64
CA LYS A 157 -20.22 -9.62 27.74
C LYS A 157 -18.80 -9.89 27.24
N LEU A 158 -18.66 -10.63 26.13
CA LEU A 158 -17.36 -10.89 25.51
C LEU A 158 -16.75 -9.60 24.94
N LEU A 159 -17.56 -8.73 24.32
CA LEU A 159 -17.08 -7.45 23.79
C LEU A 159 -16.82 -6.42 24.90
N ASP A 160 -17.56 -6.48 26.00
CA ASP A 160 -17.47 -5.51 27.10
C ASP A 160 -16.10 -5.52 27.78
N SER A 161 -15.52 -6.70 27.98
CA SER A 161 -14.16 -6.83 28.52
C SER A 161 -13.09 -6.26 27.59
N ILE A 162 -13.35 -6.21 26.27
CA ILE A 162 -12.44 -5.66 25.27
C ILE A 162 -12.60 -4.14 25.19
N VAL A 163 -13.84 -3.68 25.05
CA VAL A 163 -14.15 -2.25 24.88
C VAL A 163 -13.86 -1.46 26.15
N ASN A 164 -13.95 -2.08 27.33
CA ASN A 164 -13.64 -1.43 28.61
C ASN A 164 -12.18 -1.56 29.06
N ASP A 165 -11.31 -2.20 28.27
CA ASP A 165 -9.89 -2.28 28.59
C ASP A 165 -9.22 -0.89 28.52
N ASN A 166 -8.68 -0.43 29.65
CA ASN A 166 -8.14 0.92 29.78
C ASN A 166 -6.87 1.14 28.94
N CYS A 167 -6.03 0.11 28.78
CA CYS A 167 -4.81 0.20 27.98
C CYS A 167 -5.16 0.33 26.50
N LEU A 168 -6.08 -0.51 26.02
CA LEU A 168 -6.57 -0.47 24.65
C LEU A 168 -7.29 0.84 24.32
N LYS A 169 -8.10 1.38 25.24
CA LYS A 169 -8.74 2.70 25.06
C LYS A 169 -7.73 3.80 24.80
N LYS A 170 -6.68 3.90 25.61
CA LYS A 170 -5.64 4.93 25.45
C LYS A 170 -4.91 4.81 24.11
N ILE A 171 -4.59 3.58 23.69
CA ILE A 171 -3.95 3.33 22.39
C ILE A 171 -4.86 3.76 21.24
N ILE A 172 -6.15 3.42 21.31
CA ILE A 172 -7.14 3.78 20.30
C ILE A 172 -7.35 5.30 20.26
N GLU A 173 -7.48 5.96 21.40
CA GLU A 173 -7.65 7.42 21.48
C GLU A 173 -6.46 8.14 20.82
N SER A 174 -5.22 7.77 21.18
CA SER A 174 -4.01 8.29 20.54
C SER A 174 -3.98 8.02 19.03
N LEU A 175 -4.30 6.79 18.62
CA LEU A 175 -4.30 6.41 17.21
C LEU A 175 -5.37 7.17 16.40
N GLU A 176 -6.59 7.31 16.93
CA GLU A 176 -7.69 8.02 16.28
C GLU A 176 -7.39 9.52 16.14
N GLU A 177 -6.78 10.15 17.14
CA GLU A 177 -6.32 11.55 17.05
C GLU A 177 -5.29 11.73 15.92
N LYS A 178 -4.27 10.88 15.88
CA LYS A 178 -3.23 10.94 14.84
C LYS A 178 -3.77 10.61 13.45
N VAL A 179 -4.74 9.69 13.36
CA VAL A 179 -5.44 9.35 12.12
C VAL A 179 -6.12 10.58 11.52
N VAL A 180 -6.80 11.39 12.34
CA VAL A 180 -7.45 12.62 11.87
C VAL A 180 -6.43 13.59 11.26
N VAL A 181 -5.28 13.77 11.91
CA VAL A 181 -4.20 14.64 11.41
C VAL A 181 -3.68 14.12 10.06
N PHE A 182 -3.41 12.83 9.97
CA PHE A 182 -2.90 12.25 8.73
C PHE A 182 -3.92 12.28 7.57
N ASP A 183 -5.20 12.01 7.85
CA ASP A 183 -6.25 12.07 6.82
C ASP A 183 -6.49 13.51 6.34
N LYS A 184 -6.34 14.52 7.20
CA LYS A 184 -6.33 15.93 6.78
C LYS A 184 -5.18 16.25 5.81
N LEU A 185 -3.99 15.71 6.04
CA LEU A 185 -2.87 15.87 5.11
C LEU A 185 -3.17 15.16 3.77
N ARG A 186 -3.75 13.95 3.80
CA ARG A 186 -4.18 13.24 2.57
C ARG A 186 -5.21 14.04 1.77
N GLU A 187 -6.19 14.65 2.45
CA GLU A 187 -7.20 15.51 1.83
C GLU A 187 -6.59 16.79 1.24
N ALA A 188 -5.62 17.40 1.92
CA ALA A 188 -4.90 18.56 1.43
C ALA A 188 -4.06 18.22 0.18
N MET A 189 -3.34 17.09 0.22
CA MET A 189 -2.51 16.61 -0.87
C MET A 189 -3.30 15.98 -2.03
N ARG A 190 -4.61 15.78 -1.89
CA ARG A 190 -5.54 15.25 -2.92
C ARG A 190 -5.06 13.97 -3.57
N ILE A 191 -4.66 13.00 -2.75
CA ILE A 191 -4.19 11.70 -3.22
C ILE A 191 -4.58 10.65 -2.19
N THR A 192 -5.01 9.46 -2.64
CA THR A 192 -5.53 8.41 -1.74
C THR A 192 -6.61 8.95 -0.82
N LEU A 193 -7.61 9.66 -1.36
CA LEU A 193 -8.65 10.26 -0.51
C LEU A 193 -9.31 9.19 0.37
N PRO A 194 -9.76 9.51 1.60
CA PRO A 194 -10.35 8.51 2.50
C PRO A 194 -11.50 7.69 1.88
N ASN A 195 -12.24 8.31 0.95
CA ASN A 195 -13.35 7.68 0.21
C ASN A 195 -12.95 7.17 -1.19
N GLY A 196 -11.68 7.29 -1.58
CA GLY A 196 -11.17 6.86 -2.88
C GLY A 196 -11.13 5.34 -2.99
N LYS A 197 -11.39 4.80 -4.20
CA LYS A 197 -11.46 3.36 -4.46
C LYS A 197 -10.47 2.87 -5.51
N GLU A 198 -9.47 3.69 -5.83
CA GLU A 198 -8.54 3.44 -6.93
C GLU A 198 -7.33 2.58 -6.50
N GLY A 199 -7.17 2.37 -5.19
CA GLY A 199 -6.08 1.58 -4.62
C GLY A 199 -4.71 2.08 -5.10
N LEU A 200 -3.74 1.17 -5.26
CA LEU A 200 -2.40 1.54 -5.72
C LEU A 200 -2.34 2.17 -7.12
N ASN A 201 -3.45 2.28 -7.84
CA ASN A 201 -3.51 2.91 -9.16
C ASN A 201 -4.06 4.35 -9.12
N ASP A 202 -4.28 4.92 -7.94
CA ASP A 202 -4.72 6.30 -7.74
C ASP A 202 -3.69 7.30 -8.27
N GLU A 203 -4.07 8.06 -9.30
CA GLU A 203 -3.21 9.07 -9.93
C GLU A 203 -3.32 10.45 -9.23
N GLY A 204 -4.19 10.57 -8.22
CA GLY A 204 -4.65 11.84 -7.69
C GLY A 204 -5.75 12.46 -8.55
N ASP A 205 -6.43 13.48 -8.01
CA ASP A 205 -7.37 14.26 -8.82
C ASP A 205 -6.63 15.25 -9.74
N GLY A 206 -7.27 15.67 -10.84
CA GLY A 206 -6.74 16.65 -11.80
C GLY A 206 -6.72 18.09 -11.27
N THR A 207 -6.71 18.29 -9.94
CA THR A 207 -6.58 19.62 -9.33
C THR A 207 -5.19 20.17 -9.61
N ASP A 208 -5.14 21.47 -9.93
CA ASP A 208 -3.90 22.18 -10.15
C ASP A 208 -2.96 22.13 -8.92
N ILE A 209 -1.67 22.03 -9.19
CA ILE A 209 -0.63 21.83 -8.16
C ILE A 209 -0.54 23.00 -7.18
N LYS A 210 -0.77 24.25 -7.63
CA LYS A 210 -0.74 25.42 -6.75
C LYS A 210 -1.90 25.39 -5.76
N THR A 211 -3.07 24.97 -6.22
CA THR A 211 -4.23 24.77 -5.34
C THR A 211 -3.97 23.69 -4.28
N ILE A 212 -3.19 22.67 -4.60
CA ILE A 212 -2.77 21.63 -3.65
C ILE A 212 -1.73 22.19 -2.67
N GLU A 213 -0.74 22.92 -3.16
CA GLU A 213 0.26 23.61 -2.33
C GLU A 213 -0.41 24.53 -1.31
N ASP A 214 -1.36 25.36 -1.74
CA ASP A 214 -2.13 26.25 -0.86
C ASP A 214 -2.87 25.47 0.23
N LYS A 215 -3.50 24.35 -0.11
CA LYS A 215 -4.19 23.50 0.87
C LYS A 215 -3.21 22.86 1.87
N VAL A 216 -2.04 22.44 1.40
CA VAL A 216 -0.99 21.88 2.28
C VAL A 216 -0.40 22.98 3.17
N MET A 217 -0.29 24.21 2.69
CA MET A 217 0.12 25.37 3.49
C MET A 217 -0.91 25.65 4.59
N VAL A 218 -2.20 25.67 4.27
CA VAL A 218 -3.28 25.81 5.27
C VAL A 218 -3.24 24.68 6.30
N PHE A 219 -3.03 23.43 5.86
CA PHE A 219 -2.85 22.29 6.77
C PHE A 219 -1.65 22.48 7.69
N ARG A 220 -0.51 22.89 7.14
CA ARG A 220 0.74 23.12 7.88
C ARG A 220 0.54 24.20 8.96
N ASP A 221 -0.08 25.33 8.61
CA ASP A 221 -0.33 26.42 9.55
C ASP A 221 -1.34 26.02 10.64
N TRP A 222 -2.35 25.23 10.27
CA TRP A 222 -3.26 24.61 11.23
C TRP A 222 -2.52 23.67 12.19
N LEU A 223 -1.62 22.84 11.66
CA LEU A 223 -0.87 21.87 12.46
C LEU A 223 0.10 22.59 13.41
N ILE A 224 0.77 23.66 12.97
CA ILE A 224 1.65 24.48 13.84
C ILE A 224 0.85 25.06 15.02
N LYS A 225 -0.35 25.60 14.77
CA LYS A 225 -1.22 26.16 15.83
C LYS A 225 -1.73 25.07 16.77
N MET A 226 -2.06 23.89 16.25
CA MET A 226 -2.53 22.76 17.05
C MET A 226 -1.39 22.12 17.87
N ASN A 227 -0.16 22.17 17.36
CA ASN A 227 1.02 21.54 17.94
C ASN A 227 1.66 22.36 19.07
N ASP A 228 0.94 23.32 19.67
CA ASP A 228 1.42 24.24 20.73
C ASP A 228 2.22 23.49 21.82
N GLY A 229 3.55 23.43 21.64
CA GLY A 229 4.50 22.72 22.49
C GLY A 229 4.48 21.18 22.47
N LYS A 230 3.74 20.51 21.58
CA LYS A 230 3.68 19.04 21.51
C LYS A 230 4.78 18.46 20.61
N GLU A 231 5.56 17.50 21.10
CA GLU A 231 6.55 16.78 20.27
C GLU A 231 5.91 15.84 19.24
N ALA A 232 4.64 15.47 19.43
CA ALA A 232 3.97 14.40 18.69
C ALA A 232 3.88 14.63 17.16
N TYR A 233 3.83 15.89 16.70
CA TYR A 233 3.73 16.21 15.27
C TYR A 233 4.96 16.92 14.71
N SER A 234 5.99 17.15 15.54
CA SER A 234 7.21 17.85 15.13
C SER A 234 7.91 17.15 13.96
N GLN A 235 7.97 15.81 13.98
CA GLN A 235 8.57 15.02 12.89
C GLN A 235 7.79 15.14 11.58
N MET A 236 6.45 15.20 11.64
CA MET A 236 5.61 15.42 10.46
C MET A 236 5.86 16.80 9.86
N LEU A 237 5.93 17.84 10.69
CA LEU A 237 6.27 19.20 10.24
C LEU A 237 7.68 19.27 9.63
N GLU A 238 8.67 18.64 10.27
CA GLU A 238 10.04 18.58 9.77
C GLU A 238 10.11 17.93 8.38
N GLN A 239 9.40 16.82 8.17
CA GLN A 239 9.35 16.16 6.86
C GLN A 239 8.69 17.01 5.79
N ILE A 240 7.56 17.65 6.09
CA ILE A 240 6.88 18.57 5.17
C ILE A 240 7.82 19.70 4.76
N ASN A 241 8.51 20.32 5.73
CA ASN A 241 9.44 21.41 5.45
C ASN A 241 10.68 20.93 4.66
N THR A 242 11.23 19.77 5.00
CA THR A 242 12.42 19.19 4.34
C THR A 242 12.19 18.91 2.87
N TYR A 243 10.97 18.51 2.51
CA TYR A 243 10.63 18.13 1.14
C TYR A 243 9.73 19.13 0.42
N TRP A 244 9.47 20.31 1.00
CA TRP A 244 8.52 21.29 0.46
C TRP A 244 8.76 21.59 -1.03
N GLU A 245 9.99 22.01 -1.36
CA GLU A 245 10.40 22.35 -2.74
C GLU A 245 10.36 21.16 -3.71
N LYS A 246 10.32 19.92 -3.19
CA LYS A 246 10.29 18.68 -3.98
C LYS A 246 8.88 18.11 -4.13
N LEU A 247 7.89 18.67 -3.41
CA LEU A 247 6.49 18.24 -3.47
C LEU A 247 5.75 18.99 -4.59
N PHE A 248 5.93 20.30 -4.68
CA PHE A 248 5.16 21.13 -5.59
C PHE A 248 6.01 21.54 -6.77
N CYS A 249 5.56 21.15 -7.97
CA CYS A 249 6.22 21.52 -9.22
C CYS A 249 5.23 22.29 -10.08
N ASP A 250 5.59 23.51 -10.45
CA ASP A 250 4.84 24.29 -11.42
C ASP A 250 4.86 23.62 -12.81
N PRO A 251 3.77 23.78 -13.59
CA PRO A 251 3.78 23.37 -14.99
C PRO A 251 4.96 24.01 -15.75
N MET A 252 5.70 23.20 -16.51
CA MET A 252 6.84 23.65 -17.29
C MET A 252 6.40 24.02 -18.70
N GLU A 253 6.57 25.28 -19.06
CA GLU A 253 6.35 25.77 -20.43
C GLU A 253 7.60 25.49 -21.27
N ILE A 254 7.42 24.79 -22.39
CA ILE A 254 8.48 24.41 -23.32
C ILE A 254 8.09 24.89 -24.71
N SER A 255 8.90 25.80 -25.26
CA SER A 255 8.79 26.20 -26.66
C SER A 255 9.67 25.30 -27.52
N THR A 256 9.07 24.64 -28.51
CA THR A 256 9.77 23.85 -29.53
C THR A 256 9.42 24.36 -30.92
N ASP A 257 10.14 23.91 -31.95
CA ASP A 257 9.84 24.24 -33.35
C ASP A 257 8.42 23.82 -33.79
N GLU A 258 7.80 22.89 -33.06
CA GLU A 258 6.44 22.39 -33.29
C GLU A 258 5.35 23.16 -32.51
N GLY A 259 5.74 24.08 -31.61
CA GLY A 259 4.83 24.90 -30.80
C GLY A 259 5.20 24.96 -29.32
N GLU A 260 4.36 25.65 -28.55
CA GLU A 260 4.45 25.73 -27.08
C GLU A 260 3.70 24.56 -26.43
N PHE A 261 4.38 23.86 -25.53
CA PHE A 261 3.86 22.72 -24.78
C PHE A 261 3.99 22.99 -23.28
N VAL A 262 3.00 22.55 -22.52
CA VAL A 262 3.05 22.57 -21.05
C VAL A 262 3.25 21.15 -20.54
N ILE A 263 4.38 20.89 -19.89
CA ILE A 263 4.65 19.62 -19.22
C ILE A 263 4.29 19.75 -17.74
N ILE A 264 3.34 18.94 -17.29
CA ILE A 264 2.99 18.81 -15.87
C ILE A 264 3.63 17.52 -15.35
N PRO A 265 4.59 17.61 -14.41
CA PRO A 265 5.17 16.42 -13.80
C PRO A 265 4.14 15.58 -13.07
N GLN A 266 4.30 14.27 -13.19
CA GLN A 266 3.44 13.32 -12.51
C GLN A 266 3.66 13.38 -11.00
N ARG A 267 2.58 13.58 -10.25
CA ARG A 267 2.59 13.60 -8.78
C ARG A 267 2.83 12.22 -8.17
N THR A 268 2.59 11.18 -8.95
CA THR A 268 2.82 9.78 -8.58
C THR A 268 3.74 9.11 -9.57
N ASN A 269 4.51 8.13 -9.09
CA ASN A 269 5.29 7.25 -9.96
C ASN A 269 4.47 6.05 -10.45
N ASN A 270 3.14 6.12 -10.38
CA ASN A 270 2.22 5.00 -10.62
C ASN A 270 2.48 4.32 -11.98
N ILE A 271 2.69 5.10 -13.05
CA ILE A 271 3.01 4.58 -14.39
C ILE A 271 4.26 3.66 -14.35
N LEU A 272 5.36 4.16 -13.77
CA LEU A 272 6.60 3.39 -13.66
C LEU A 272 6.43 2.18 -12.72
N GLU A 273 5.71 2.35 -11.61
CA GLU A 273 5.48 1.25 -10.68
C GLU A 273 4.64 0.14 -11.29
N GLN A 274 3.57 0.49 -12.01
CA GLN A 274 2.73 -0.46 -12.73
C GLN A 274 3.53 -1.22 -13.78
N PHE A 275 4.35 -0.51 -14.56
CA PHE A 275 5.26 -1.11 -15.53
C PHE A 275 6.16 -2.16 -14.85
N PHE A 276 6.92 -1.76 -13.83
CA PHE A 276 7.83 -2.69 -13.15
C PHE A 276 7.09 -3.80 -12.40
N ARG A 277 5.89 -3.54 -11.87
CA ARG A 277 5.04 -4.56 -11.20
C ARG A 277 4.60 -5.61 -12.20
N ASN A 278 4.15 -5.22 -13.38
CA ASN A 278 3.74 -6.11 -14.46
C ASN A 278 4.93 -6.94 -14.97
N GLU A 279 6.07 -6.30 -15.21
CA GLU A 279 7.30 -7.00 -15.61
C GLU A 279 7.71 -8.04 -14.57
N LYS A 280 7.81 -7.64 -13.29
CA LYS A 280 8.15 -8.57 -12.22
C LYS A 280 7.17 -9.75 -12.13
N ARG A 281 5.87 -9.49 -12.31
CA ARG A 281 4.84 -10.54 -12.28
C ARG A 281 5.01 -11.52 -13.45
N CYS A 282 5.23 -11.01 -14.67
CA CYS A 282 5.43 -11.84 -15.86
C CYS A 282 6.66 -12.73 -15.71
N TYR A 283 7.79 -12.16 -15.29
CA TYR A 283 9.01 -12.96 -15.09
C TYR A 283 8.85 -14.01 -14.00
N ARG A 284 8.22 -13.69 -12.87
CA ARG A 284 7.95 -14.67 -11.80
C ARG A 284 7.06 -15.81 -12.26
N LYS A 285 6.03 -15.52 -13.08
CA LYS A 285 5.18 -16.56 -13.68
C LYS A 285 5.96 -17.46 -14.64
N LYS A 286 6.87 -16.87 -15.43
CA LYS A 286 7.70 -17.59 -16.41
C LYS A 286 8.80 -18.45 -15.75
N SER A 287 9.50 -17.92 -14.74
CA SER A 287 10.65 -18.58 -14.12
C SER A 287 10.33 -19.37 -12.85
N GLY A 288 9.21 -19.08 -12.19
CA GLY A 288 8.88 -19.60 -10.86
C GLY A 288 9.73 -19.01 -9.71
N THR A 289 10.71 -18.15 -9.99
CA THR A 289 11.63 -17.61 -8.98
C THR A 289 11.13 -16.30 -8.39
N ALA A 290 11.15 -16.16 -7.06
CA ALA A 290 10.75 -14.91 -6.40
C ALA A 290 11.74 -13.74 -6.68
N SER A 291 13.04 -14.06 -6.72
CA SER A 291 14.11 -13.12 -7.04
C SER A 291 14.30 -13.01 -8.56
N LEU A 292 14.43 -11.77 -9.02
CA LEU A 292 14.62 -11.42 -10.44
C LEU A 292 15.95 -10.71 -10.70
N SER A 293 16.82 -10.60 -9.69
CA SER A 293 18.07 -9.83 -9.80
C SER A 293 18.98 -10.37 -10.90
N LYS A 294 19.10 -11.70 -11.05
CA LYS A 294 19.89 -12.30 -12.12
C LYS A 294 19.30 -11.97 -13.49
N THR A 295 17.99 -12.13 -13.65
CA THR A 295 17.27 -11.83 -14.90
C THR A 295 17.48 -10.37 -15.29
N LEU A 296 17.21 -9.42 -14.40
CA LEU A 296 17.37 -8.00 -14.70
C LEU A 296 18.82 -7.60 -15.02
N LYS A 297 19.82 -8.24 -14.40
CA LYS A 297 21.25 -7.97 -14.68
C LYS A 297 21.76 -8.58 -15.97
N THR A 298 21.12 -9.63 -16.47
CA THR A 298 21.55 -10.38 -17.67
C THR A 298 20.67 -10.11 -18.89
N MET A 299 19.55 -9.42 -18.70
CA MET A 299 18.65 -8.97 -19.75
C MET A 299 19.36 -7.97 -20.66
N LEU A 300 19.11 -8.07 -21.97
CA LEU A 300 19.54 -7.07 -22.94
C LEU A 300 18.93 -5.72 -22.59
N ALA A 301 19.72 -4.65 -22.66
CA ALA A 301 19.30 -3.31 -22.27
C ALA A 301 18.06 -2.83 -23.04
N GLU A 302 17.86 -3.36 -24.24
CA GLU A 302 16.80 -3.02 -25.18
C GLU A 302 15.50 -3.80 -24.93
N THR A 303 15.54 -4.88 -24.15
CA THR A 303 14.35 -5.73 -23.87
C THR A 303 13.16 -4.94 -23.33
N PRO A 304 13.31 -3.96 -22.43
CA PRO A 304 12.20 -3.15 -21.97
C PRO A 304 11.49 -2.37 -23.08
N PHE A 305 12.15 -2.04 -24.20
CA PHE A 305 11.52 -1.32 -25.32
C PHE A 305 10.46 -2.14 -26.05
N ILE A 306 10.48 -3.47 -25.92
CA ILE A 306 9.44 -4.34 -26.49
C ILE A 306 8.05 -3.92 -25.97
N LYS A 307 7.96 -3.39 -24.75
CA LYS A 307 6.71 -2.88 -24.19
C LYS A 307 6.16 -1.67 -24.92
N ASN A 308 7.00 -0.89 -25.60
CA ASN A 308 6.53 0.23 -26.40
C ASN A 308 5.80 -0.22 -27.67
N LEU A 309 5.84 -1.50 -28.06
CA LEU A 309 5.00 -2.03 -29.14
C LEU A 309 3.50 -1.89 -28.85
N GLU A 310 3.11 -1.72 -27.58
CA GLU A 310 1.73 -1.40 -27.18
C GLU A 310 1.33 0.04 -27.58
N LYS A 311 2.29 0.92 -27.88
CA LYS A 311 2.06 2.30 -28.36
C LYS A 311 2.02 2.34 -29.89
N LYS A 312 0.95 2.90 -30.44
CA LYS A 312 0.70 2.93 -31.89
C LYS A 312 1.78 3.66 -32.67
N GLU A 313 2.25 4.80 -32.14
CA GLU A 313 3.26 5.64 -32.80
C GLU A 313 4.60 4.91 -32.86
N TYR A 314 5.01 4.28 -31.74
CA TYR A 314 6.24 3.50 -31.68
C TYR A 314 6.17 2.26 -32.60
N TYR A 315 5.01 1.60 -32.62
CA TYR A 315 4.75 0.48 -33.53
C TYR A 315 4.88 0.90 -34.99
N GLN A 316 4.30 2.04 -35.38
CA GLN A 316 4.42 2.61 -36.73
C GLN A 316 5.88 2.96 -37.08
N CYS A 317 6.63 3.54 -36.15
CA CYS A 317 8.06 3.81 -36.33
C CYS A 317 8.85 2.52 -36.59
N ILE A 318 8.54 1.44 -35.89
CA ILE A 318 9.19 0.14 -36.11
C ILE A 318 8.83 -0.43 -37.48
N LEU A 319 7.55 -0.38 -37.86
CA LEU A 319 7.07 -0.85 -39.15
C LEU A 319 7.77 -0.15 -40.33
N ASN A 320 8.12 1.14 -40.18
CA ASN A 320 8.88 1.89 -41.17
C ASN A 320 8.30 1.74 -42.59
N GLY A 321 6.98 1.86 -42.71
CA GLY A 321 6.24 1.73 -43.97
C GLY A 321 5.79 0.31 -44.35
N CYS A 322 6.15 -0.73 -43.59
CA CYS A 322 5.61 -2.09 -43.77
C CYS A 322 4.20 -2.22 -43.19
N GLU A 323 3.40 -3.17 -43.67
CA GLU A 323 2.04 -3.41 -43.15
C GLU A 323 2.06 -4.22 -41.84
N THR A 324 3.06 -5.08 -41.66
CA THR A 324 3.15 -6.01 -40.52
C THR A 324 4.56 -6.11 -39.93
N LEU A 325 4.67 -6.56 -38.68
CA LEU A 325 5.98 -6.82 -38.05
C LEU A 325 6.71 -7.97 -38.74
N GLU A 326 5.97 -8.96 -39.22
CA GLU A 326 6.47 -10.11 -39.97
C GLU A 326 7.17 -9.65 -41.24
N GLU A 327 6.51 -8.77 -42.01
CA GLU A 327 7.11 -8.15 -43.20
C GLU A 327 8.35 -7.33 -42.82
N ARG A 328 8.27 -6.51 -41.77
CA ARG A 328 9.41 -5.72 -41.32
C ARG A 328 10.60 -6.59 -40.89
N PHE A 329 10.34 -7.66 -40.15
CA PHE A 329 11.38 -8.59 -39.70
C PHE A 329 11.97 -9.41 -40.85
N SER A 330 11.21 -9.68 -41.91
CA SER A 330 11.73 -10.32 -43.12
C SER A 330 12.79 -9.48 -43.85
N GLN A 331 12.78 -8.16 -43.66
CA GLN A 331 13.75 -7.24 -44.24
C GLN A 331 15.02 -7.08 -43.39
N ILE A 332 15.06 -7.64 -42.18
CA ILE A 332 16.23 -7.57 -41.31
C ILE A 332 17.22 -8.66 -41.73
N ASP A 333 18.48 -8.26 -41.96
CA ASP A 333 19.57 -9.19 -42.26
C ASP A 333 19.84 -10.13 -41.07
N GLU A 334 19.70 -11.43 -41.30
CA GLU A 334 19.91 -12.47 -40.29
C GLU A 334 21.35 -12.44 -39.72
N GLY A 335 22.34 -12.18 -40.57
CA GLY A 335 23.75 -12.08 -40.19
C GLY A 335 24.03 -10.92 -39.24
N LEU A 336 23.32 -9.79 -39.39
CA LEU A 336 23.39 -8.68 -38.43
C LEU A 336 22.84 -9.10 -37.06
N VAL A 337 21.72 -9.82 -37.02
CA VAL A 337 21.13 -10.33 -35.78
C VAL A 337 22.09 -11.28 -35.06
N TRP A 338 22.65 -12.25 -35.78
CA TRP A 338 23.65 -13.18 -35.24
C TRP A 338 24.89 -12.47 -34.70
N LYS A 339 25.37 -11.45 -35.40
CA LYS A 339 26.56 -10.68 -35.00
C LYS A 339 26.32 -9.93 -33.69
N GLU A 340 25.18 -9.27 -33.54
CA GLU A 340 24.83 -8.56 -32.30
C GLU A 340 24.57 -9.54 -31.14
N LEU A 341 23.90 -10.68 -31.38
CA LEU A 341 23.73 -11.73 -30.37
C LEU A 341 25.08 -12.26 -29.86
N GLN A 342 26.01 -12.59 -30.76
CA GLN A 342 27.35 -13.06 -30.37
C GLN A 342 28.15 -12.00 -29.61
N LYS A 343 28.00 -10.72 -29.95
CA LYS A 343 28.67 -9.62 -29.26
C LYS A 343 28.21 -9.50 -27.82
N GLU A 344 26.91 -9.66 -27.56
CA GLU A 344 26.35 -9.66 -26.21
C GLU A 344 26.75 -10.92 -25.42
N GLU A 345 26.75 -12.10 -26.04
CA GLU A 345 27.27 -13.32 -25.41
C GLU A 345 28.75 -13.17 -25.02
N LYS A 346 29.58 -12.61 -25.92
CA LYS A 346 31.00 -12.35 -25.64
C LYS A 346 31.20 -11.37 -24.48
N LYS A 347 30.35 -10.34 -24.33
CA LYS A 347 30.39 -9.43 -23.17
C LYS A 347 30.13 -10.20 -21.87
N GLN A 348 29.11 -11.05 -21.83
CA GLN A 348 28.81 -11.87 -20.65
C GLN A 348 29.92 -12.89 -20.34
N MET A 349 30.48 -13.54 -21.38
CA MET A 349 31.59 -14.48 -21.24
C MET A 349 32.88 -13.81 -20.76
N LYS A 350 33.17 -12.57 -21.19
CA LYS A 350 34.34 -11.80 -20.73
C LYS A 350 34.29 -11.58 -19.22
N THR A 351 33.13 -11.21 -18.67
CA THR A 351 32.93 -11.06 -17.22
C THR A 351 33.20 -12.38 -16.48
N MET A 352 32.78 -13.51 -17.05
CA MET A 352 33.02 -14.84 -16.47
C MET A 352 34.49 -15.29 -16.60
N ALA A 353 35.18 -14.90 -17.68
CA ALA A 353 36.60 -15.18 -17.89
C ALA A 353 37.48 -14.38 -16.92
N GLU A 354 37.13 -13.12 -16.61
CA GLU A 354 37.80 -12.30 -15.59
C GLU A 354 37.64 -12.92 -14.19
N MET A 355 36.45 -13.42 -13.86
CA MET A 355 36.23 -14.20 -12.63
C MET A 355 37.07 -15.48 -12.60
N LYS A 356 37.12 -16.24 -13.71
CA LYS A 356 37.97 -17.45 -13.81
C LYS A 356 39.45 -17.16 -13.66
N LYS A 357 39.93 -15.97 -14.08
CA LYS A 357 41.32 -15.53 -13.83
C LYS A 357 41.55 -15.27 -12.35
N MET A 358 40.60 -14.64 -11.66
CA MET A 358 40.70 -14.41 -10.22
C MET A 358 40.73 -15.72 -9.42
N ILE A 359 39.90 -16.70 -9.78
CA ILE A 359 39.84 -18.01 -9.10
C ILE A 359 41.17 -18.78 -9.19
N LYS A 360 42.01 -18.49 -10.18
CA LYS A 360 43.35 -19.10 -10.34
C LYS A 360 44.45 -18.47 -9.49
N ILE A 361 44.13 -17.45 -8.69
CA ILE A 361 45.11 -16.83 -7.79
C ILE A 361 45.15 -17.69 -6.52
N ASP A 362 46.28 -18.34 -6.25
CA ASP A 362 46.41 -19.26 -5.11
C ASP A 362 46.21 -18.56 -3.76
N GLU A 363 46.68 -17.31 -3.63
CA GLU A 363 46.52 -16.46 -2.44
C GLU A 363 45.21 -15.62 -2.44
N LEU A 364 44.24 -15.97 -3.28
CA LEU A 364 42.98 -15.24 -3.36
C LEU A 364 42.26 -15.16 -1.99
N PRO A 365 42.18 -16.23 -1.19
CA PRO A 365 41.53 -16.18 0.12
C PRO A 365 42.16 -15.15 1.06
N GLU A 366 43.48 -15.11 1.18
CA GLU A 366 44.22 -14.20 2.06
C GLU A 366 44.07 -12.73 1.61
N LYS A 367 44.08 -12.48 0.30
CA LYS A 367 43.86 -11.15 -0.27
C LYS A 367 42.43 -10.63 -0.03
N LEU A 368 41.44 -11.52 -0.10
CA LEU A 368 40.05 -11.17 0.20
C LEU A 368 39.87 -10.87 1.70
N THR A 369 40.49 -11.64 2.60
CA THR A 369 40.41 -11.41 4.05
C THR A 369 40.99 -10.05 4.45
N LYS A 370 42.14 -9.64 3.89
CA LYS A 370 42.75 -8.31 4.13
C LYS A 370 41.83 -7.14 3.73
N LEU A 371 41.00 -7.32 2.71
CA LEU A 371 40.03 -6.34 2.22
C LEU A 371 38.88 -6.09 3.22
N PHE A 372 38.57 -7.08 4.05
CA PHE A 372 37.58 -6.95 5.13
C PHE A 372 38.24 -6.45 6.42
N GLU A 373 39.48 -6.83 6.71
CA GLU A 373 40.23 -6.32 7.86
C GLU A 373 40.52 -4.81 7.78
N SER A 374 40.79 -4.28 6.57
CA SER A 374 41.03 -2.84 6.37
C SER A 374 39.79 -1.96 6.61
N LYS A 375 38.58 -2.54 6.65
CA LYS A 375 37.34 -1.80 6.99
C LYS A 375 37.07 -1.75 8.49
N PHE A 376 37.72 -2.58 9.31
CA PHE A 376 37.56 -2.60 10.76
C PHE A 376 38.67 -1.85 11.51
N SER A 377 39.76 -1.45 10.85
CA SER A 377 40.84 -0.66 11.47
C SER A 377 40.59 0.86 11.49
N GLY A 378 39.48 1.35 10.91
CA GLY A 378 39.12 2.77 10.84
C GLY A 378 38.15 3.29 11.91
N LYS A 379 37.85 2.49 12.95
CA LYS A 379 37.11 2.94 14.14
C LYS A 379 37.77 2.35 15.39
N ARG A 380 38.74 3.06 15.94
CA ARG A 380 38.95 3.14 17.39
C ARG A 380 38.90 4.59 17.80
#